data_AF-A0A395J840-F1
#
_entry.id   AF-A0A395J840-F1
#
_cell.length_a   1.000
_cell.length_b   1.000
_cell.length_c   1.000
_cell.angle_alpha   90.00
_cell.angle_beta   90.00
_cell.angle_gamma   90.00
#
_symmetry.space_group_name_H-M   'P 1'
#
loop_
_entity.id
_entity.type
_entity.pdbx_description
1 polymer ?
#
loop_
_entity_poly.entity_id
_entity_poly.type
_entity_poly.pdbx_seq_one_letter_code
_entity_poly.pdbx_strand_id
1 'polypeptide(L)'
;MASLRIAAQLRPLTSRVLPRTVRTYATTSVKPFFTGEPERPHVKTAIPGPESQKAIAELDKVFDTRSLNMLANYQKSFGNYISDPDGNVLLDVYAQIASIPVGYSNPHLLKAAQSEQMASAIINRPALGNFPSHDWAEIIKTGILKVAPKGLDQVFTAMAGSDANETAYKAAFMHRRQQRTWWCTCGILRGRYCFIYA
;
A
#
# COMPACT_ATOMS: atom_id res chain seq x y z
N MET A 1 -64.96 -45.99 -1.45
CA MET A 1 -64.82 -44.56 -1.75
C MET A 1 -65.13 -43.75 -0.50
N ALA A 2 -64.12 -43.18 0.15
CA ALA A 2 -64.30 -42.09 1.12
C ALA A 2 -62.96 -41.33 1.19
N SER A 3 -62.96 -40.12 0.66
CA SER A 3 -61.79 -39.25 0.58
C SER A 3 -61.82 -38.26 1.74
N LEU A 4 -60.91 -38.40 2.70
CA LEU A 4 -60.75 -37.47 3.82
C LEU A 4 -59.90 -36.28 3.36
N ARG A 5 -60.54 -35.12 3.17
CA ARG A 5 -59.86 -33.84 2.95
C ARG A 5 -59.46 -33.24 4.30
N ILE A 6 -58.16 -33.17 4.58
CA ILE A 6 -57.62 -32.41 5.71
C ILE A 6 -57.47 -30.96 5.27
N ALA A 7 -58.25 -30.06 5.86
CA ALA A 7 -58.12 -28.62 5.66
C ALA A 7 -57.03 -28.08 6.61
N ALA A 8 -55.88 -27.67 6.07
CA ALA A 8 -54.86 -26.96 6.82
C ALA A 8 -55.29 -25.50 7.02
N GLN A 9 -55.60 -25.11 8.27
CA GLN A 9 -55.84 -23.72 8.63
C GLN A 9 -54.51 -22.96 8.68
N LEU A 10 -54.30 -22.03 7.75
CA LEU A 10 -53.17 -21.11 7.74
C LEU A 10 -53.37 -20.04 8.83
N ARG A 11 -52.46 -19.98 9.81
CA ARG A 11 -52.39 -18.85 10.75
C ARG A 11 -51.69 -17.66 10.07
N PRO A 12 -52.18 -16.42 10.23
CA PRO A 12 -51.50 -15.25 9.68
C PRO A 12 -50.20 -14.99 10.47
N LEU A 13 -49.08 -14.97 9.76
CA LEU A 13 -47.79 -14.52 10.30
C LEU A 13 -47.84 -12.98 10.39
N THR A 14 -48.07 -12.46 11.59
CA THR A 14 -47.89 -11.04 11.87
C THR A 14 -46.39 -10.71 11.84
N SER A 15 -45.94 -10.03 10.78
CA SER A 15 -44.59 -9.46 10.70
C SER A 15 -44.42 -8.39 11.77
N ARG A 16 -43.62 -8.68 12.80
CA ARG A 16 -43.15 -7.65 13.74
C ARG A 16 -41.98 -6.91 13.09
N VAL A 17 -42.26 -5.72 12.57
CA VAL A 17 -41.21 -4.78 12.17
C VAL A 17 -40.57 -4.24 13.45
N LEU A 18 -39.35 -4.70 13.74
CA LEU A 18 -38.53 -4.14 14.81
C LEU A 18 -38.07 -2.74 14.41
N PRO A 19 -38.10 -1.74 15.32
CA PRO A 19 -37.60 -0.41 15.01
C PRO A 19 -36.09 -0.50 14.72
N ARG A 20 -35.69 0.06 13.57
CA ARG A 20 -34.29 0.16 13.17
C ARG A 20 -33.58 1.13 14.12
N THR A 21 -32.87 0.61 15.10
CA THR A 21 -32.03 1.41 15.99
C THR A 21 -30.94 2.09 15.16
N VAL A 22 -31.05 3.40 14.98
CA VAL A 22 -30.01 4.20 14.35
C VAL A 22 -28.86 4.29 15.37
N ARG A 23 -27.81 3.51 15.12
CA ARG A 23 -26.59 3.55 15.93
C ARG A 23 -25.92 4.91 15.67
N THR A 24 -26.11 5.86 16.58
CA THR A 24 -25.32 7.09 16.62
C THR A 24 -23.89 6.73 16.98
N TYR A 25 -22.98 6.81 16.00
CA TYR A 25 -21.55 6.72 16.29
C TYR A 25 -21.16 7.97 17.05
N ALA A 26 -20.69 7.79 18.29
CA ALA A 26 -20.08 8.88 19.04
C ALA A 26 -18.85 9.34 18.25
N THR A 27 -18.84 10.60 17.80
CA THR A 27 -17.67 11.25 17.21
C THR A 27 -16.70 11.58 18.33
N THR A 28 -15.93 10.61 18.79
CA THR A 28 -14.75 10.90 19.61
C THR A 28 -13.81 11.72 18.74
N SER A 29 -13.53 12.97 19.12
CA SER A 29 -12.48 13.78 18.50
C SER A 29 -11.15 13.02 18.64
N VAL A 30 -10.73 12.37 17.56
CA VAL A 30 -9.46 11.67 17.51
C VAL A 30 -8.39 12.74 17.41
N LYS A 31 -7.45 12.75 18.37
CA LYS A 31 -6.30 13.66 18.30
C LYS A 31 -5.54 13.39 17.00
N PRO A 32 -5.11 14.44 16.28
CA PRO A 32 -4.32 14.25 15.06
C PRO A 32 -3.04 13.48 15.39
N PHE A 33 -2.65 12.56 14.50
CA PHE A 33 -1.44 11.75 14.71
C PHE A 33 -0.17 12.60 14.61
N PHE A 34 -0.22 13.64 13.77
CA PHE A 34 0.88 14.58 13.58
C PHE A 34 0.46 15.99 13.99
N THR A 35 1.38 16.73 14.60
CA THR A 35 1.22 18.16 14.88
C THR A 35 1.15 18.93 13.55
N GLY A 36 0.03 19.64 13.31
CA GLY A 36 -0.17 20.40 12.07
C GLY A 36 -0.96 19.67 11.00
N GLU A 37 -1.49 18.46 11.27
CA GLU A 37 -2.41 17.79 10.36
C GLU A 37 -3.73 18.57 10.25
N PRO A 38 -4.27 18.77 9.03
CA PRO A 38 -5.58 19.41 8.85
C PRO A 38 -6.67 18.69 9.65
N GLU A 39 -7.52 19.44 10.36
CA GLU A 39 -8.61 18.83 11.14
C GLU A 39 -9.72 18.24 10.26
N ARG A 40 -9.90 18.78 9.05
CA ARG A 40 -10.97 18.42 8.13
C ARG A 40 -10.60 18.71 6.68
N PRO A 41 -11.21 17.99 5.71
CA PRO A 41 -11.07 18.33 4.30
C PRO A 41 -11.66 19.72 4.01
N HIS A 42 -11.06 20.42 3.06
CA HIS A 42 -11.42 21.78 2.69
C HIS A 42 -11.30 21.98 1.17
N VAL A 43 -12.43 22.08 0.50
CA VAL A 43 -12.51 22.25 -0.97
C VAL A 43 -12.96 23.67 -1.28
N LYS A 44 -12.13 24.41 -2.02
CA LYS A 44 -12.33 25.79 -2.49
C LYS A 44 -12.89 25.86 -3.91
N THR A 45 -12.45 24.97 -4.79
CA THR A 45 -12.78 24.97 -6.22
C THR A 45 -13.31 23.60 -6.66
N ALA A 46 -13.94 23.54 -7.84
CA ALA A 46 -14.21 22.26 -8.49
C ALA A 46 -12.87 21.57 -8.83
N ILE A 47 -12.85 20.24 -8.79
CA ILE A 47 -11.66 19.44 -9.07
C ILE A 47 -11.85 18.78 -10.44
N PRO A 48 -10.95 19.01 -11.42
CA PRO A 48 -9.75 19.85 -11.36
C PRO A 48 -10.06 21.36 -11.41
N GLY A 49 -9.34 22.14 -10.62
CA GLY A 49 -9.46 23.61 -10.58
C GLY A 49 -8.75 24.32 -11.75
N PRO A 50 -8.88 25.65 -11.88
CA PRO A 50 -8.31 26.39 -13.00
C PRO A 50 -6.78 26.30 -13.10
N GLU A 51 -6.04 26.29 -12.00
CA GLU A 51 -4.58 26.14 -12.02
C GLU A 51 -4.19 24.70 -12.35
N SER A 52 -4.91 23.72 -11.79
CA SER A 52 -4.74 22.32 -12.15
C SER A 52 -5.01 22.07 -13.63
N GLN A 53 -6.06 22.66 -14.22
CA GLN A 53 -6.39 22.51 -15.64
C GLN A 53 -5.28 23.04 -16.56
N LYS A 54 -4.71 24.21 -16.24
CA LYS A 54 -3.56 24.75 -16.99
C LYS A 54 -2.37 23.81 -16.93
N ALA A 55 -2.04 23.30 -15.74
CA ALA A 55 -0.93 22.37 -15.56
C ALA A 55 -1.19 21.01 -16.24
N ILE A 56 -2.43 20.50 -16.22
CA ILE A 56 -2.83 19.29 -16.95
C ILE A 56 -2.66 19.51 -18.46
N ALA A 57 -3.11 20.64 -19.01
CA ALA A 57 -2.97 20.93 -20.42
C ALA A 57 -1.50 21.03 -20.88
N GLU A 58 -0.61 21.55 -20.02
CA GLU A 58 0.82 21.51 -20.29
C GLU A 58 1.41 20.09 -20.22
N LEU A 59 0.98 19.29 -19.23
CA LEU A 59 1.41 17.90 -19.07
C LEU A 59 0.93 17.02 -20.25
N ASP A 60 -0.28 17.26 -20.75
CA ASP A 60 -0.92 16.49 -21.82
C ASP A 60 -0.16 16.55 -23.14
N LYS A 61 0.65 17.60 -23.35
CA LYS A 61 1.53 17.71 -24.53
C LYS A 61 2.57 16.60 -24.60
N VAL A 62 2.96 16.02 -23.46
CA VAL A 62 4.07 15.06 -23.36
C VAL A 62 3.68 13.75 -22.68
N PHE A 63 2.59 13.72 -21.92
CA PHE A 63 2.17 12.59 -21.11
C PHE A 63 0.68 12.33 -21.28
N ASP A 64 0.27 11.06 -21.34
CA ASP A 64 -1.14 10.69 -21.46
C ASP A 64 -1.90 10.96 -20.14
N THR A 65 -2.74 12.00 -20.14
CA THR A 65 -3.46 12.41 -18.93
C THR A 65 -4.85 11.77 -18.77
N ARG A 66 -5.25 10.82 -19.64
CA ARG A 66 -6.61 10.24 -19.63
C ARG A 66 -7.00 9.54 -18.33
N SER A 67 -6.04 9.01 -17.58
CA SER A 67 -6.26 8.33 -16.30
C SER A 67 -6.08 9.23 -15.07
N LEU A 68 -5.78 10.52 -15.28
CA LEU A 68 -5.52 11.47 -14.21
C LEU A 68 -6.83 11.84 -13.50
N ASN A 69 -6.87 11.66 -12.17
CA ASN A 69 -8.00 12.10 -11.35
C ASN A 69 -7.87 13.58 -10.94
N MET A 70 -6.68 13.97 -10.48
CA MET A 70 -6.32 15.35 -10.14
C MET A 70 -4.81 15.50 -10.14
N LEU A 71 -4.32 16.74 -10.25
CA LEU A 71 -2.93 17.05 -9.93
C LEU A 71 -2.77 17.28 -8.43
N ALA A 72 -1.72 16.70 -7.84
CA ALA A 72 -1.43 16.82 -6.43
C ALA A 72 -0.24 17.76 -6.18
N ASN A 73 -0.36 18.59 -5.13
CA ASN A 73 0.71 19.41 -4.59
C ASN A 73 1.27 18.75 -3.32
N TYR A 74 2.25 17.86 -3.50
CA TYR A 74 2.82 17.08 -2.40
C TYR A 74 3.52 17.92 -1.33
N GLN A 75 4.04 19.10 -1.68
CA GLN A 75 4.68 20.01 -0.71
C GLN A 75 3.69 20.56 0.32
N LYS A 76 2.40 20.62 -0.03
CA LYS A 76 1.33 21.05 0.88
C LYS A 76 0.49 19.89 1.42
N SER A 77 0.68 18.68 0.91
CA SER A 77 0.08 17.47 1.45
C SER A 77 0.72 17.09 2.79
N PHE A 78 -0.09 16.71 3.77
CA PHE A 78 0.39 16.40 5.11
C PHE A 78 -0.52 15.39 5.81
N GLY A 79 0.08 14.39 6.46
CA GLY A 79 -0.66 13.32 7.16
C GLY A 79 -1.53 12.54 6.18
N ASN A 80 -2.83 12.43 6.47
CA ASN A 80 -3.79 11.75 5.59
C ASN A 80 -4.39 12.67 4.52
N TYR A 81 -3.91 13.90 4.40
CA TYR A 81 -4.50 14.88 3.51
C TYR A 81 -3.63 15.15 2.29
N ILE A 82 -4.25 15.07 1.12
CA ILE A 82 -3.64 15.44 -0.15
C ILE A 82 -4.12 16.82 -0.58
N SER A 83 -3.18 17.70 -0.93
CA SER A 83 -3.48 19.02 -1.46
C SER A 83 -3.41 19.00 -2.98
N ASP A 84 -4.19 19.85 -3.65
CA ASP A 84 -4.01 20.18 -5.06
C ASP A 84 -3.33 21.57 -5.24
N PRO A 85 -2.94 21.95 -6.48
CA PRO A 85 -2.40 23.28 -6.77
C PRO A 85 -3.36 24.44 -6.48
N ASP A 86 -4.67 24.22 -6.62
CA ASP A 86 -5.72 25.21 -6.38
C ASP A 86 -6.00 25.46 -4.88
N GLY A 87 -5.37 24.68 -4.00
CA GLY A 87 -5.47 24.82 -2.55
C GLY A 87 -6.68 24.10 -1.94
N ASN A 88 -7.25 23.14 -2.66
CA ASN A 88 -8.14 22.12 -2.12
C ASN A 88 -7.31 21.12 -1.30
N VAL A 89 -7.85 20.74 -0.16
CA VAL A 89 -7.26 19.76 0.76
C VAL A 89 -8.27 18.64 0.95
N LEU A 90 -7.93 17.44 0.51
CA LEU A 90 -8.81 16.27 0.52
C LEU A 90 -8.30 15.23 1.50
N LEU A 91 -9.22 14.54 2.17
CA LEU A 91 -8.88 13.33 2.92
C LEU A 91 -8.59 12.21 1.92
N ASP A 92 -7.37 11.70 1.92
CA ASP A 92 -6.95 10.63 1.05
C ASP A 92 -7.19 9.26 1.69
N VAL A 93 -8.19 8.54 1.18
CA VAL A 93 -8.48 7.13 1.54
C VAL A 93 -7.93 6.13 0.52
N TYR A 94 -7.17 6.61 -0.47
CA TYR A 94 -6.58 5.84 -1.56
C TYR A 94 -5.08 5.62 -1.37
N ALA A 95 -4.39 6.57 -0.73
CA ALA A 95 -2.96 6.49 -0.38
C ALA A 95 -2.05 6.13 -1.56
N GLN A 96 -2.34 6.72 -2.73
CA GLN A 96 -1.65 6.45 -4.00
C GLN A 96 -1.58 4.96 -4.36
N ILE A 97 -2.74 4.28 -4.42
CA ILE A 97 -2.81 2.83 -4.63
C ILE A 97 -2.12 2.09 -3.46
N ALA A 98 -2.48 2.46 -2.22
CA ALA A 98 -1.97 1.86 -0.99
C ALA A 98 -0.41 1.80 -0.90
N SER A 99 0.28 2.76 -1.52
CA SER A 99 1.75 2.80 -1.57
C SER A 99 2.37 3.77 -0.56
N ILE A 100 1.59 4.66 0.05
CA ILE A 100 2.06 5.56 1.10
C ILE A 100 1.74 4.96 2.48
N PRO A 101 2.74 4.46 3.24
CA PRO A 101 2.48 3.69 4.46
C PRO A 101 2.21 4.55 5.72
N VAL A 102 2.80 5.74 5.81
CA VAL A 102 2.80 6.57 7.05
C VAL A 102 2.41 8.03 6.81
N GLY A 103 1.61 8.28 5.77
CA GLY A 103 1.08 9.59 5.40
C GLY A 103 2.07 10.49 4.66
N TYR A 104 1.54 11.59 4.13
CA TYR A 104 2.28 12.63 3.41
C TYR A 104 3.16 13.47 4.35
N SER A 105 4.34 13.86 3.87
CA SER A 105 5.25 14.81 4.55
C SER A 105 5.56 14.46 6.01
N ASN A 106 5.72 13.17 6.31
CA ASN A 106 5.99 12.67 7.65
C ASN A 106 7.33 13.23 8.21
N PRO A 107 7.33 13.91 9.38
CA PRO A 107 8.54 14.52 9.95
C PRO A 107 9.67 13.53 10.24
N HIS A 108 9.34 12.29 10.61
CA HIS A 108 10.34 11.25 10.87
C HIS A 108 11.01 10.79 9.58
N LEU A 109 10.24 10.65 8.50
CA LEU A 109 10.78 10.33 7.18
C LEU A 109 11.63 11.48 6.63
N LEU A 110 11.21 12.73 6.81
CA LEU A 110 12.02 13.89 6.41
C LEU A 110 13.37 13.91 7.13
N LYS A 111 13.38 13.64 8.44
CA LYS A 111 14.62 13.53 9.21
C LYS A 111 15.51 12.38 8.72
N ALA A 112 14.92 11.23 8.39
CA ALA A 112 15.65 10.11 7.80
C ALA A 112 16.19 10.44 6.40
N ALA A 113 15.43 11.18 5.59
CA ALA A 113 15.82 11.63 4.27
C ALA A 113 17.02 12.59 4.30
N GLN A 114 17.13 13.39 5.36
CA GLN A 114 18.22 14.34 5.59
C GLN A 114 19.47 13.72 6.24
N SER A 115 19.46 12.43 6.58
CA SER A 115 20.62 11.79 7.21
C SER A 115 21.78 11.59 6.22
N GLU A 116 23.02 11.60 6.72
CA GLU A 116 24.21 11.36 5.89
C GLU A 116 24.19 9.96 5.26
N GLN A 117 23.64 8.97 5.97
CA GLN A 117 23.47 7.61 5.46
C GLN A 117 22.55 7.61 4.23
N MET A 118 21.42 8.32 4.31
CA MET A 118 20.49 8.41 3.19
C MET A 118 21.08 9.23 2.04
N ALA A 119 21.77 10.32 2.34
CA ALA A 119 22.46 11.12 1.32
C ALA A 119 23.46 10.26 0.54
N SER A 120 24.29 9.47 1.22
CA SER A 120 25.22 8.54 0.59
C SER A 120 24.50 7.48 -0.24
N ALA A 121 23.44 6.86 0.30
CA ALA A 121 22.69 5.81 -0.37
C ALA A 121 21.97 6.27 -1.65
N ILE A 122 21.46 7.51 -1.67
CA ILE A 122 20.80 8.08 -2.85
C ILE A 122 21.82 8.48 -3.93
N ILE A 123 22.96 9.08 -3.52
CA ILE A 123 23.98 9.54 -4.46
C ILE A 123 24.75 8.35 -5.06
N ASN A 124 25.14 7.40 -4.23
CA ASN A 124 25.94 6.25 -4.63
C ASN A 124 25.05 5.01 -4.67
N ARG A 125 24.35 4.77 -5.79
CA ARG A 125 23.49 3.59 -5.97
C ARG A 125 24.33 2.35 -6.36
N PRO A 126 24.64 1.41 -5.44
CA PRO A 126 25.49 0.27 -5.76
C PRO A 126 24.75 -0.83 -6.52
N ALA A 127 25.50 -1.63 -7.29
CA ALA A 127 25.04 -2.93 -7.73
C ALA A 127 25.09 -3.92 -6.54
N LEU A 128 24.01 -4.00 -5.75
CA LEU A 128 23.96 -4.74 -4.48
C LEU A 128 24.38 -6.21 -4.56
N GLY A 129 24.21 -6.86 -5.73
CA GLY A 129 24.66 -8.24 -5.94
C GLY A 129 26.18 -8.40 -6.03
N ASN A 130 26.91 -7.34 -6.40
CA ASN A 130 28.35 -7.36 -6.63
C ASN A 130 29.11 -6.57 -5.55
N PHE A 131 28.60 -5.39 -5.21
CA PHE A 131 29.23 -4.42 -4.32
C PHE A 131 28.23 -3.96 -3.24
N PRO A 132 27.81 -4.84 -2.33
CA PRO A 132 26.97 -4.43 -1.22
C PRO A 132 27.71 -3.43 -0.31
N SER A 133 26.97 -2.50 0.28
CA SER A 133 27.51 -1.60 1.29
C SER A 133 27.81 -2.35 2.60
N HIS A 134 28.72 -1.82 3.40
CA HIS A 134 29.16 -2.45 4.65
C HIS A 134 28.05 -2.53 5.72
N ASP A 135 27.07 -1.64 5.65
CA ASP A 135 25.90 -1.54 6.53
C ASP A 135 24.69 -2.36 6.05
N TRP A 136 24.75 -2.96 4.85
CA TRP A 136 23.61 -3.63 4.23
C TRP A 136 23.01 -4.77 5.08
N ALA A 137 23.86 -5.53 5.75
CA ALA A 137 23.41 -6.61 6.63
C ALA A 137 22.61 -6.11 7.84
N GLU A 138 22.96 -4.95 8.39
CA GLU A 138 22.24 -4.32 9.49
C GLU A 138 20.89 -3.76 9.00
N ILE A 139 20.88 -3.10 7.85
CA ILE A 139 19.67 -2.56 7.21
C ILE A 139 18.64 -3.67 6.99
N ILE A 140 19.06 -4.82 6.44
CA ILE A 140 18.16 -5.95 6.20
C ILE A 140 17.60 -6.53 7.51
N LYS A 141 18.45 -6.70 8.54
CA LYS A 141 18.06 -7.28 9.83
C LYS A 141 17.09 -6.40 10.60
N THR A 142 17.33 -5.10 10.60
CA THR A 142 16.51 -4.11 11.34
C THR A 142 15.25 -3.72 10.59
N GLY A 143 15.26 -3.79 9.25
CA GLY A 143 14.14 -3.51 8.36
C GLY A 143 13.32 -4.76 8.03
N ILE A 144 13.52 -5.30 6.83
CA ILE A 144 12.62 -6.32 6.23
C ILE A 144 12.58 -7.62 7.06
N LEU A 145 13.71 -8.12 7.55
CA LEU A 145 13.73 -9.39 8.28
C LEU A 145 13.10 -9.31 9.68
N LYS A 146 12.91 -8.10 10.24
CA LYS A 146 12.25 -7.90 11.53
C LYS A 146 10.80 -8.38 11.52
N VAL A 147 10.15 -8.31 10.35
CA VAL A 147 8.75 -8.71 10.13
C VAL A 147 8.63 -9.97 9.27
N ALA A 148 9.72 -10.74 9.14
CA ALA A 148 9.74 -11.93 8.30
C ALA A 148 8.74 -13.01 8.79
N PRO A 149 8.01 -13.67 7.88
CA PRO A 149 7.15 -14.79 8.22
C PRO A 149 7.92 -15.97 8.82
N LYS A 150 7.23 -16.79 9.63
CA LYS A 150 7.86 -17.97 10.27
C LYS A 150 8.41 -18.94 9.22
N GLY A 151 9.67 -19.33 9.39
CA GLY A 151 10.35 -20.29 8.52
C GLY A 151 10.94 -19.70 7.24
N LEU A 152 10.97 -18.36 7.14
CA LEU A 152 11.54 -17.62 6.02
C LEU A 152 12.58 -16.61 6.52
N ASP A 153 13.86 -16.97 6.42
CA ASP A 153 14.99 -16.21 6.97
C ASP A 153 15.90 -15.59 5.90
N GLN A 154 15.62 -15.86 4.62
CA GLN A 154 16.36 -15.33 3.47
C GLN A 154 15.52 -14.30 2.72
N VAL A 155 16.15 -13.19 2.30
CA VAL A 155 15.52 -12.13 1.53
C VAL A 155 16.27 -11.89 0.23
N PHE A 156 15.53 -11.60 -0.83
CA PHE A 156 16.06 -11.03 -2.05
C PHE A 156 15.27 -9.76 -2.36
N THR A 157 15.95 -8.62 -2.42
CA THR A 157 15.31 -7.31 -2.62
C THR A 157 15.06 -7.03 -4.09
N ALA A 158 13.86 -6.56 -4.40
CA ALA A 158 13.42 -6.11 -5.73
C ALA A 158 12.93 -4.65 -5.64
N MET A 159 12.78 -3.97 -6.78
CA MET A 159 12.43 -2.54 -6.81
C MET A 159 10.92 -2.31 -6.88
N ALA A 160 10.20 -3.16 -7.59
CA ALA A 160 8.76 -3.08 -7.81
C ALA A 160 8.06 -4.40 -7.41
N GLY A 161 6.73 -4.41 -7.45
CA GLY A 161 5.97 -5.63 -7.18
C GLY A 161 6.13 -6.67 -8.30
N SER A 162 6.29 -6.20 -9.54
CA SER A 162 6.37 -7.07 -10.72
C SER A 162 7.67 -7.90 -10.76
N ASP A 163 8.82 -7.27 -10.58
CA ASP A 163 10.13 -7.94 -10.54
C ASP A 163 10.30 -8.80 -9.28
N ALA A 164 9.66 -8.42 -8.16
CA ALA A 164 9.56 -9.30 -6.99
C ALA A 164 8.86 -10.62 -7.34
N ASN A 165 7.73 -10.57 -8.05
CA ASN A 165 7.00 -11.76 -8.49
C ASN A 165 7.79 -12.57 -9.53
N GLU A 166 8.41 -11.94 -10.52
CA GLU A 166 9.25 -12.63 -11.51
C GLU A 166 10.42 -13.36 -10.85
N THR A 167 11.08 -12.71 -9.89
CA THR A 167 12.20 -13.31 -9.15
C THR A 167 11.70 -14.46 -8.26
N ALA A 168 10.53 -14.32 -7.64
CA ALA A 168 9.90 -15.38 -6.87
C ALA A 168 9.60 -16.61 -7.72
N TYR A 169 9.01 -16.43 -8.91
CA TYR A 169 8.76 -17.54 -9.83
C TYR A 169 10.04 -18.20 -10.31
N LYS A 170 11.06 -17.41 -10.64
CA LYS A 170 12.37 -17.95 -11.04
C LYS A 170 12.99 -18.79 -9.93
N ALA A 171 12.99 -18.30 -8.69
CA ALA A 171 13.47 -19.04 -7.53
C ALA A 171 12.66 -20.34 -7.30
N ALA A 172 11.34 -20.27 -7.43
CA ALA A 172 10.46 -21.43 -7.30
C ALA A 172 10.74 -22.50 -8.38
N PHE A 173 10.93 -22.09 -9.64
CA PHE A 173 11.26 -23.01 -10.73
C PHE A 173 12.65 -23.63 -10.58
N MET A 174 13.66 -22.85 -10.18
CA MET A 174 15.00 -23.36 -9.88
C MET A 174 14.94 -24.39 -8.77
N HIS A 175 14.23 -24.09 -7.68
CA HIS A 175 14.03 -25.02 -6.57
C HIS A 175 13.32 -26.30 -7.02
N ARG A 176 12.25 -26.19 -7.81
CA ARG A 176 11.52 -27.36 -8.32
C ARG A 176 12.38 -28.20 -9.26
N ARG A 177 13.20 -27.57 -10.11
CA ARG A 177 14.13 -28.29 -11.00
C ARG A 177 15.17 -29.05 -10.18
N GLN A 178 15.72 -28.44 -9.15
CA GLN A 178 16.67 -29.07 -8.22
C GLN A 178 16.06 -30.30 -7.53
N GLN A 179 14.78 -30.24 -7.13
CA GLN A 179 14.07 -31.40 -6.57
C GLN A 179 13.81 -32.53 -7.58
N ARG A 180 13.66 -32.22 -8.87
CA ARG A 180 13.40 -33.23 -9.91
C ARG A 180 14.66 -33.95 -10.40
N THR A 181 15.84 -33.36 -10.19
CA THR A 181 17.13 -33.99 -10.54
C THR A 181 17.60 -34.98 -9.45
N TRP A 182 16.70 -35.43 -8.57
CA TRP A 182 16.96 -36.41 -7.51
C TRP A 182 17.21 -37.85 -7.97
N TRP A 183 17.33 -38.10 -9.28
CA TRP A 183 17.91 -39.36 -9.78
C TRP A 183 19.42 -39.29 -10.06
N CYS A 184 20.06 -38.14 -9.81
CA CYS A 184 21.52 -38.05 -9.72
C CYS A 184 21.90 -37.44 -8.37
N THR A 185 22.39 -38.30 -7.49
CA THR A 185 23.04 -38.00 -6.21
C THR A 185 24.00 -36.81 -6.28
N CYS A 186 23.78 -35.76 -5.48
CA CYS A 186 24.77 -35.08 -4.62
C CYS A 186 24.23 -33.70 -4.19
N GLY A 187 24.29 -33.39 -2.89
CA GLY A 187 23.64 -32.24 -2.28
C GLY A 187 24.25 -30.88 -2.65
N ILE A 188 23.42 -29.83 -2.63
CA ILE A 188 23.81 -28.42 -2.45
C ILE A 188 22.54 -27.58 -2.18
N LEU A 189 22.61 -26.74 -1.13
CA LEU A 189 21.75 -25.60 -0.75
C LEU A 189 20.22 -25.79 -0.63
N ARG A 190 19.76 -25.94 0.61
CA ARG A 190 18.35 -25.85 1.04
C ARG A 190 18.04 -24.44 1.58
N GLY A 191 17.89 -23.43 0.71
CA GLY A 191 17.40 -22.10 1.12
C GLY A 191 15.90 -21.95 0.87
N ARG A 192 15.12 -21.52 1.87
CA ARG A 192 13.72 -21.09 1.70
C ARG A 192 13.72 -19.57 1.61
N TYR A 193 13.38 -19.02 0.44
CA TYR A 193 13.39 -17.58 0.19
C TYR A 193 12.03 -16.96 0.48
N CYS A 194 12.04 -15.75 1.06
CA CYS A 194 10.87 -14.87 1.13
C CYS A 194 11.17 -13.57 0.38
N PHE A 195 10.21 -13.22 -0.47
CA PHE A 195 10.23 -11.97 -1.22
C PHE A 195 9.26 -11.04 -0.51
N ILE A 196 9.80 -9.99 0.12
CA ILE A 196 9.01 -8.96 0.80
C ILE A 196 9.19 -7.67 0.01
N TYR A 197 8.05 -7.05 -0.34
CA TYR A 197 7.99 -5.75 -0.97
C TYR A 197 8.09 -4.66 0.11
N ALA A 198 8.89 -3.63 -0.12
CA ALA A 198 8.98 -2.44 0.71
C ALA A 198 8.50 -1.23 -0.10
#